data_AF-A0A972RWB4-F1
#
_entry.id   AF-A0A972RWB4-F1
#
_cell.length_a   1.000
_cell.length_b   1.000
_cell.length_c   1.000
_cell.angle_alpha   90.00
_cell.angle_beta   90.00
_cell.angle_gamma   90.00
#
_symmetry.space_group_name_H-M   'P 1'
#
loop_
_entity.id
_entity.type
_entity.pdbx_description
1 polymer ?
#
loop_
_entity_poly.entity_id
_entity_poly.type
_entity_poly.pdbx_seq_one_letter_code
_entity_poly.pdbx_strand_id
1 'polypeptide(L)'
;FPPGWPEEFKHLLQAQQPALHSMTGVTVGDLLALRDKLDYEYDYTATTTLRIQARARYQGPRPDSDPQVRVLSRNFKPQVECALCGRPAQYLASNATVGPYVALCAQHAGSHGWRYQRMHRLVNSPRTGLCQYHGPMEARYAFERFAPAHPDRG
;
A
#
# COMPACT_ATOMS: atom_id res chain seq x y z
N PHE A 1 -0.07 14.22 23.20
CA PHE A 1 0.89 15.25 22.77
C PHE A 1 2.26 14.92 23.35
N PRO A 2 3.37 15.13 22.61
CA PRO A 2 4.71 15.14 23.21
C PRO A 2 4.78 16.21 24.32
N PRO A 3 5.55 16.00 25.39
CA PRO A 3 5.72 17.01 26.44
C PRO A 3 6.37 18.30 25.88
N GLY A 4 5.81 19.47 26.23
CA GLY A 4 6.42 20.79 25.94
C GLY A 4 5.85 21.59 24.76
N TRP A 5 4.72 21.17 24.18
CA TRP A 5 4.07 21.95 23.11
C TRP A 5 3.20 23.10 23.66
N PRO A 6 3.19 24.28 23.00
CA PRO A 6 2.37 25.41 23.45
C PRO A 6 0.86 25.15 23.32
N GLU A 7 0.08 25.66 24.27
CA GLU A 7 -1.35 25.39 24.43
C GLU A 7 -2.19 25.90 23.25
N GLU A 8 -1.76 26.99 22.60
CA GLU A 8 -2.43 27.62 21.47
C GLU A 8 -2.53 26.69 20.23
N PHE A 9 -1.67 25.67 20.13
CA PHE A 9 -1.70 24.70 19.03
C PHE A 9 -2.80 23.62 19.22
N LYS A 10 -3.43 23.52 20.40
CA LYS A 10 -4.49 22.52 20.65
C LYS A 10 -5.74 22.75 19.80
N HIS A 11 -6.07 23.99 19.49
CA HIS A 11 -7.26 24.34 18.70
C HIS A 11 -7.11 24.03 17.20
N LEU A 12 -5.88 23.94 16.68
CA LEU A 12 -5.64 23.62 15.27
C LEU A 12 -6.03 22.18 14.90
N LEU A 13 -6.13 21.27 15.87
CA LEU A 13 -6.63 19.90 15.64
C LEU A 13 -8.17 19.82 15.55
N GLN A 14 -8.90 20.72 16.20
CA GLN A 14 -10.37 20.69 16.20
C GLN A 14 -10.95 21.16 14.86
N ALA A 15 -10.22 21.95 14.08
CA ALA A 15 -10.69 22.51 12.81
C ALA A 15 -10.52 21.57 11.60
N GLN A 16 -9.85 20.41 11.74
CA GLN A 16 -9.54 19.52 10.60
C GLN A 16 -10.10 18.10 10.73
N GLN A 17 -10.87 17.78 11.76
CA GLN A 17 -11.60 16.52 11.82
C GLN A 17 -13.04 16.78 11.41
N PRO A 18 -13.45 16.57 10.13
CA PRO A 18 -14.87 16.37 9.88
C PRO A 18 -15.32 15.26 10.83
N ALA A 19 -16.50 15.43 11.45
CA ALA A 19 -17.02 14.54 12.47
C ALA A 19 -16.87 13.07 12.04
N LEU A 20 -15.80 12.44 12.50
CA LEU A 20 -15.63 10.99 12.49
C LEU A 20 -16.67 10.52 13.50
N HIS A 21 -17.89 10.32 13.02
CA HIS A 21 -18.90 9.61 13.79
C HIS A 21 -18.25 8.28 14.16
N SER A 22 -18.01 8.10 15.46
CA SER A 22 -17.46 6.87 15.99
C SER A 22 -18.43 5.75 15.62
N MET A 23 -18.09 4.96 14.59
CA MET A 23 -18.84 3.77 14.19
C MET A 23 -18.56 2.60 15.15
N THR A 24 -18.49 2.90 16.45
CA THR A 24 -18.30 1.88 17.47
C THR A 24 -19.54 0.99 17.52
N GLY A 25 -19.35 -0.32 17.41
CA GLY A 25 -20.43 -1.31 17.43
C GLY A 25 -20.97 -1.73 16.05
N VAL A 26 -20.46 -1.16 14.94
CA VAL A 26 -20.82 -1.62 13.60
C VAL A 26 -19.71 -2.51 13.04
N THR A 27 -20.04 -3.72 12.59
CA THR A 27 -19.08 -4.63 11.96
C THR A 27 -19.05 -4.45 10.44
N VAL A 28 -17.95 -4.85 9.81
CA VAL A 28 -17.87 -4.89 8.33
C VAL A 28 -18.98 -5.77 7.74
N GLY A 29 -19.42 -6.81 8.47
CA GLY A 29 -20.50 -7.68 8.04
C GLY A 29 -21.86 -6.99 8.01
N ASP A 30 -22.08 -5.99 8.87
CA ASP A 30 -23.31 -5.20 8.92
C ASP A 30 -23.36 -4.15 7.79
N LEU A 31 -22.20 -3.70 7.32
CA LEU A 31 -22.06 -2.65 6.32
C LEU A 31 -21.89 -3.14 4.88
N LEU A 32 -21.39 -4.36 4.69
CA LEU A 32 -20.97 -4.85 3.38
C LEU A 32 -21.56 -6.24 3.10
N ALA A 33 -22.77 -6.26 2.52
CA ALA A 33 -23.36 -7.48 1.99
C ALA A 33 -22.67 -7.91 0.69
N LEU A 34 -22.93 -9.15 0.24
CA LEU A 34 -22.36 -9.64 -1.01
C LEU A 34 -22.79 -8.74 -2.18
N ARG A 35 -21.82 -8.39 -3.03
CA ARG A 35 -21.93 -7.48 -4.19
C ARG A 35 -22.05 -6.00 -3.86
N ASP A 36 -22.19 -5.62 -2.61
CA ASP A 36 -22.14 -4.21 -2.19
C ASP A 36 -20.82 -3.57 -2.56
N LYS A 37 -20.89 -2.28 -2.89
CA LYS A 37 -19.76 -1.44 -3.24
C LYS A 37 -19.55 -0.41 -2.15
N LEU A 38 -18.32 -0.27 -1.71
CA LEU A 38 -17.87 0.77 -0.79
C LEU A 38 -16.86 1.63 -1.54
N ASP A 39 -17.15 2.92 -1.65
CA ASP A 39 -16.16 3.90 -2.08
C ASP A 39 -15.33 4.29 -0.85
N TYR A 40 -14.00 4.25 -1.00
CA TYR A 40 -13.04 4.47 0.07
C TYR A 40 -11.94 5.39 -0.41
N GLU A 41 -11.62 6.39 0.41
CA GLU A 41 -10.51 7.30 0.17
C GLU A 41 -9.40 7.02 1.17
N TYR A 42 -8.23 6.70 0.64
CA TYR A 42 -7.01 6.59 1.44
C TYR A 42 -6.15 7.83 1.18
N ASP A 43 -6.08 8.71 2.17
CA ASP A 43 -5.38 9.98 2.06
C ASP A 43 -4.12 10.00 2.93
N TYR A 44 -2.99 9.64 2.32
CA TYR A 44 -1.66 9.76 2.91
C TYR A 44 -0.66 10.16 1.83
N THR A 45 -0.08 11.36 1.95
CA THR A 45 0.74 12.07 0.95
C THR A 45 0.01 12.48 -0.33
N ALA A 46 -0.86 11.60 -0.85
CA ALA A 46 -1.79 11.87 -1.94
C ALA A 46 -3.03 10.98 -1.77
N THR A 47 -4.19 11.45 -2.18
CA THR A 47 -5.43 10.70 -2.08
C THR A 47 -5.49 9.59 -3.13
N THR A 48 -5.83 8.37 -2.72
CA THR A 48 -6.26 7.31 -3.64
C THR A 48 -7.71 7.01 -3.38
N THR A 49 -8.53 7.18 -4.41
CA THR A 49 -9.92 6.75 -4.40
C THR A 49 -10.00 5.29 -4.84
N LEU A 50 -10.70 4.48 -4.07
CA LEU A 50 -10.86 3.05 -4.26
C LEU A 50 -12.34 2.70 -4.26
N ARG A 51 -12.72 1.74 -5.10
CA ARG A 51 -14.02 1.10 -5.04
C ARG A 51 -13.84 -0.36 -4.64
N ILE A 52 -14.25 -0.68 -3.42
CA ILE A 52 -14.18 -2.01 -2.84
C ILE A 52 -15.50 -2.72 -3.12
N GLN A 53 -15.46 -3.99 -3.51
CA GLN A 53 -16.67 -4.80 -3.66
C GLN A 53 -16.54 -6.14 -2.93
N ALA A 54 -17.56 -6.49 -2.14
CA ALA A 54 -17.66 -7.82 -1.57
C ALA A 54 -17.94 -8.85 -2.68
N ARG A 55 -16.95 -9.69 -3.02
CA ARG A 55 -17.09 -10.68 -4.10
C ARG A 55 -17.60 -12.04 -3.61
N ALA A 56 -17.15 -12.47 -2.44
CA ALA A 56 -17.49 -13.75 -1.84
C ALA A 56 -17.32 -13.68 -0.32
N ARG A 57 -17.92 -14.65 0.39
CA ARG A 57 -17.68 -14.89 1.81
C ARG A 57 -16.87 -16.17 1.94
N TYR A 58 -15.83 -16.14 2.77
CA TYR A 58 -15.04 -17.30 3.11
C TYR A 58 -15.33 -17.69 4.56
N GLN A 59 -15.83 -18.90 4.77
CA GLN A 59 -15.98 -19.49 6.09
C GLN A 59 -14.81 -20.46 6.31
N GLY A 60 -14.02 -20.21 7.35
CA GLY A 60 -12.83 -21.01 7.63
C GLY A 60 -12.55 -21.10 9.12
N PRO A 61 -11.63 -21.99 9.52
CA PRO A 61 -11.29 -22.18 10.92
C PRO A 61 -10.74 -20.88 11.51
N ARG A 62 -11.28 -20.51 12.69
CA ARG A 62 -10.70 -19.44 13.49
C ARG A 62 -9.34 -19.93 14.01
N PRO A 63 -8.26 -19.14 13.92
CA PRO A 63 -6.99 -19.53 14.52
C PRO A 63 -7.16 -19.71 16.02
N ASP A 64 -6.79 -20.88 16.55
CA ASP A 64 -6.99 -21.21 17.97
C ASP A 64 -6.05 -20.45 18.93
N SER A 65 -4.96 -19.85 18.43
CA SER A 65 -3.86 -19.39 19.27
C SER A 65 -3.31 -17.99 19.00
N ASP A 66 -3.94 -17.17 18.15
CA ASP A 66 -3.45 -15.80 17.92
C ASP A 66 -4.61 -14.86 17.50
N PRO A 67 -4.90 -13.78 18.25
CA PRO A 67 -5.93 -12.79 17.88
C PRO A 67 -5.58 -11.95 16.62
N GLN A 68 -4.53 -12.30 15.88
CA GLN A 68 -4.03 -11.52 14.76
C GLN A 68 -4.87 -11.62 13.48
N VAL A 69 -4.84 -10.51 12.73
CA VAL A 69 -5.35 -10.42 11.36
C VAL A 69 -4.61 -11.42 10.47
N ARG A 70 -5.33 -12.40 9.92
CA ARG A 70 -4.79 -13.34 8.93
C ARG A 70 -5.01 -12.82 7.52
N VAL A 71 -3.93 -12.70 6.76
CA VAL A 71 -4.02 -12.41 5.32
C VAL A 71 -4.47 -13.67 4.58
N LEU A 72 -5.65 -13.64 3.97
CA LEU A 72 -6.21 -14.78 3.23
C LEU A 72 -5.76 -14.82 1.77
N SER A 73 -5.58 -13.67 1.14
CA SER A 73 -5.14 -13.56 -0.25
C SER A 73 -4.42 -12.24 -0.50
N ARG A 74 -3.52 -12.23 -1.47
CA ARG A 74 -2.85 -11.04 -2.00
C ARG A 74 -2.63 -11.19 -3.49
N ASN A 75 -2.69 -10.07 -4.19
CA ASN A 75 -2.33 -10.03 -5.60
C ASN A 75 -0.84 -10.36 -5.75
N PHE A 76 -0.50 -11.01 -6.86
CA PHE A 76 0.89 -11.12 -7.27
C PHE A 76 1.47 -9.74 -7.56
N LYS A 77 2.75 -9.58 -7.28
CA LYS A 77 3.50 -8.38 -7.61
C LYS A 77 3.51 -8.20 -9.14
N PRO A 78 3.21 -7.00 -9.66
CA PRO A 78 3.37 -6.73 -11.08
C PRO A 78 4.84 -6.82 -11.47
N GLN A 79 5.12 -7.38 -12.65
CA GLN A 79 6.45 -7.30 -13.25
C GLN A 79 6.66 -5.89 -13.76
N VAL A 80 7.73 -5.24 -13.29
CA VAL A 80 8.13 -3.91 -13.73
C VAL A 80 9.52 -4.05 -14.32
N GLU A 81 9.70 -3.58 -15.55
CA GLU A 81 10.97 -3.66 -16.25
C GLU A 81 11.84 -2.44 -15.98
N CYS A 82 13.15 -2.64 -15.99
CA CYS A 82 14.10 -1.55 -15.91
C CYS A 82 14.06 -0.74 -17.20
N ALA A 83 13.83 0.57 -17.08
CA ALA A 83 13.73 1.50 -18.19
C ALA A 83 15.00 1.57 -19.09
N LEU A 84 16.14 1.10 -18.60
CA LEU A 84 17.42 1.14 -19.33
C LEU A 84 17.81 -0.19 -19.99
N CYS A 85 17.28 -1.33 -19.55
CA CYS A 85 17.72 -2.64 -20.07
C CYS A 85 16.68 -3.76 -20.10
N GLY A 86 15.41 -3.48 -19.77
CA GLY A 86 14.33 -4.48 -19.81
C GLY A 86 14.35 -5.53 -18.68
N ARG A 87 15.48 -5.74 -17.98
CA ARG A 87 15.55 -6.68 -16.85
C ARG A 87 14.63 -6.27 -15.70
N PRO A 88 14.18 -7.20 -14.83
CA PRO A 88 13.31 -6.88 -13.70
C PRO A 88 13.84 -5.73 -12.82
N ALA A 89 13.01 -4.71 -12.64
CA ALA A 89 13.31 -3.57 -11.78
C ALA A 89 13.17 -3.94 -10.30
N GLN A 90 13.98 -3.28 -9.48
CA GLN A 90 13.95 -3.42 -8.02
C GLN A 90 13.72 -2.07 -7.31
N TYR A 91 13.83 -0.96 -8.05
CA TYR A 91 13.72 0.38 -7.49
C TYR A 91 12.86 1.28 -8.40
N LEU A 92 12.14 2.21 -7.78
CA LEU A 92 11.56 3.40 -8.41
C LEU A 92 12.40 4.60 -8.02
N ALA A 93 12.88 5.35 -9.00
CA ALA A 93 13.65 6.56 -8.79
C ALA A 93 12.88 7.79 -9.29
N SER A 94 13.03 8.93 -8.62
CA SER A 94 12.39 10.19 -9.03
C SER A 94 13.20 11.41 -8.59
N ASN A 95 13.02 12.51 -9.29
CA ASN A 95 13.56 13.82 -8.96
C ASN A 95 12.53 14.77 -8.32
N ALA A 96 11.30 14.30 -8.08
CA ALA A 96 10.27 15.13 -7.46
C ALA A 96 9.65 14.49 -6.22
N THR A 97 8.86 15.30 -5.52
CA THR A 97 7.79 14.94 -4.55
C THR A 97 7.28 13.50 -4.66
N VAL A 98 6.58 13.38 -5.78
CA VAL A 98 5.62 12.37 -6.15
C VAL A 98 5.69 12.37 -7.67
N GLY A 99 6.18 11.28 -8.25
CA GLY A 99 6.24 11.09 -9.70
C GLY A 99 6.93 12.21 -10.52
N PRO A 100 7.08 12.03 -11.84
CA PRO A 100 7.12 10.74 -12.52
C PRO A 100 8.25 9.87 -11.95
N TYR A 101 8.07 8.54 -12.05
CA TYR A 101 9.04 7.55 -11.57
C TYR A 101 9.73 6.84 -12.73
N VAL A 102 11.00 6.50 -12.55
CA VAL A 102 11.77 5.63 -13.45
C VAL A 102 12.07 4.32 -12.73
N ALA A 103 11.69 3.20 -13.33
CA ALA A 103 11.98 1.88 -12.78
C ALA A 103 13.40 1.43 -13.15
N LEU A 104 14.19 1.02 -12.15
CA LEU A 104 15.59 0.62 -12.32
C LEU A 104 15.85 -0.75 -11.71
N CYS A 105 16.63 -1.58 -12.40
CA CYS A 105 17.22 -2.77 -11.80
C CYS A 105 18.34 -2.36 -10.82
N ALA A 106 18.77 -3.29 -9.95
CA ALA A 106 19.77 -3.01 -8.94
C ALA A 106 21.08 -2.44 -9.51
N GLN A 107 21.53 -2.94 -10.66
CA GLN A 107 22.75 -2.46 -11.32
C GLN A 107 22.63 -0.98 -11.73
N HIS A 108 21.55 -0.61 -12.42
CA HIS A 108 21.35 0.77 -12.87
C HIS A 108 20.98 1.73 -11.73
N ALA A 109 20.32 1.23 -10.68
CA ALA A 109 20.14 1.98 -9.46
C ALA A 109 21.49 2.31 -8.79
N GLY A 110 22.44 1.36 -8.77
CA GLY A 110 23.79 1.60 -8.26
C GLY A 110 24.61 2.58 -9.12
N SER A 111 24.56 2.46 -10.44
CA SER A 111 25.38 3.27 -11.36
C SER A 111 24.81 4.66 -11.65
N HIS A 112 23.48 4.81 -11.61
CA HIS A 112 22.79 6.04 -11.99
C HIS A 112 21.88 6.61 -10.90
N GLY A 113 21.76 5.95 -9.75
CA GLY A 113 20.92 6.39 -8.64
C GLY A 113 21.23 7.80 -8.15
N TRP A 114 22.50 8.23 -8.22
CA TRP A 114 22.95 9.58 -7.87
C TRP A 114 22.27 10.70 -8.66
N ARG A 115 21.68 10.38 -9.83
CA ARG A 115 20.93 11.33 -10.67
C ARG A 115 19.51 11.59 -10.17
N TYR A 116 19.09 10.84 -9.15
CA TYR A 116 17.73 10.89 -8.60
C TYR A 116 17.74 11.34 -7.15
N GLN A 117 16.88 12.30 -6.82
CA GLN A 117 16.73 12.79 -5.44
C GLN A 117 16.07 11.76 -4.52
N ARG A 118 15.23 10.87 -5.07
CA ARG A 118 14.51 9.83 -4.32
C ARG A 118 14.65 8.49 -4.99
N MET A 119 14.82 7.47 -4.17
CA MET A 119 14.86 6.07 -4.59
C MET A 119 14.10 5.21 -3.59
N HIS A 120 13.11 4.48 -4.09
CA HIS A 120 12.23 3.62 -3.30
C HIS A 120 12.38 2.18 -3.78
N ARG A 121 12.51 1.23 -2.85
CA ARG A 121 12.49 -0.19 -3.19
C ARG A 121 11.11 -0.56 -3.72
N LEU A 122 11.04 -1.24 -4.86
CA LEU A 122 9.82 -1.81 -5.38
C LEU A 122 9.30 -2.89 -4.43
N VAL A 123 8.15 -2.66 -3.85
CA VAL A 123 7.38 -3.62 -3.04
C VAL A 123 6.06 -3.94 -3.72
N ASN A 124 5.33 -4.95 -3.24
CA ASN A 124 4.02 -5.32 -3.76
C ASN A 124 2.93 -4.34 -3.29
N SER A 125 3.11 -3.07 -3.66
CA SER A 125 2.20 -1.97 -3.41
C SER A 125 2.10 -1.11 -4.67
N PRO A 126 0.88 -0.85 -5.17
CA PRO A 126 0.67 0.11 -6.27
C PRO A 126 1.05 1.54 -5.87
N ARG A 127 1.29 1.79 -4.58
CA ARG A 127 1.67 3.09 -4.00
C ARG A 127 3.14 3.18 -3.60
N THR A 128 4.00 2.29 -4.10
CA THR A 128 5.44 2.39 -3.90
C THR A 128 5.92 3.79 -4.28
N GLY A 129 6.64 4.46 -3.38
CA GLY A 129 7.15 5.83 -3.58
C GLY A 129 6.17 6.96 -3.27
N LEU A 130 4.92 6.64 -2.90
CA LEU A 130 3.89 7.62 -2.55
C LEU A 130 3.59 7.65 -1.05
N CYS A 131 3.36 6.49 -0.41
CA CYS A 131 2.81 6.42 0.94
C CYS A 131 3.81 5.99 2.02
N GLN A 132 5.12 6.07 1.75
CA GLN A 132 6.19 5.60 2.65
C GLN A 132 6.06 4.13 3.09
N TYR A 133 5.25 3.33 2.40
CA TYR A 133 5.18 1.90 2.65
C TYR A 133 6.42 1.21 2.08
N HIS A 134 7.24 0.63 2.95
CA HIS A 134 8.48 -0.07 2.60
C HIS A 134 8.36 -1.59 2.60
N GLY A 135 7.13 -2.11 2.64
CA GLY A 135 6.84 -3.52 2.78
C GLY A 135 6.49 -3.92 4.22
N PRO A 136 6.13 -5.19 4.45
CA PRO A 136 5.83 -5.70 5.79
C PRO A 136 7.09 -5.75 6.65
N MET A 137 6.98 -5.32 7.91
CA MET A 137 8.09 -5.41 8.88
C MET A 137 8.39 -6.86 9.28
N GLU A 138 7.37 -7.71 9.33
CA GLU A 138 7.53 -9.11 9.70
C GLU A 138 7.59 -10.01 8.46
N ALA A 139 8.60 -10.88 8.41
CA ALA A 139 8.85 -11.76 7.27
C ALA A 139 7.67 -12.70 6.95
N ARG A 140 6.89 -13.13 7.95
CA ARG A 140 5.70 -13.97 7.74
C ARG A 140 4.61 -13.27 6.91
N TYR A 141 4.63 -11.94 6.86
CA TYR A 141 3.74 -11.17 6.00
C TYR A 141 4.39 -10.80 4.67
N ALA A 142 5.60 -11.22 4.33
CA ALA A 142 6.19 -10.96 3.02
C ALA A 142 5.47 -11.76 1.91
N PHE A 143 4.89 -11.07 0.92
CA PHE A 143 4.33 -11.68 -0.28
C PHE A 143 4.70 -10.86 -1.52
N GLU A 144 5.92 -11.10 -2.02
CA GLU A 144 6.55 -10.37 -3.14
C GLU A 144 6.71 -11.26 -4.39
N ARG A 145 5.83 -12.27 -4.54
CA ARG A 145 5.88 -13.21 -5.66
C ARG A 145 5.31 -12.56 -6.92
N PHE A 146 5.96 -12.80 -8.06
CA PHE A 146 5.39 -12.50 -9.37
C PHE A 146 4.35 -13.57 -9.74
N ALA A 147 3.41 -13.21 -10.61
CA ALA A 147 2.48 -14.19 -11.14
C ALA A 147 3.28 -15.29 -11.86
N PRO A 148 2.92 -16.58 -11.70
CA PRO A 148 3.52 -17.63 -12.51
C PRO A 148 3.28 -17.34 -13.98
N ALA A 149 4.22 -17.72 -14.85
CA ALA A 149 3.99 -17.68 -16.29
C ALA A 149 2.73 -18.49 -16.59
N HIS A 150 1.70 -17.84 -17.15
CA HIS A 150 0.52 -18.55 -17.61
C HIS A 150 0.91 -19.28 -18.90
N PRO A 151 0.87 -20.62 -18.95
CA PRO A 151 1.26 -21.35 -20.16
C PRO A 151 0.36 -21.05 -21.38
N ASP A 152 -0.85 -20.49 -21.17
CA ASP A 152 -1.89 -20.41 -22.20
C ASP A 152 -2.41 -18.99 -22.48
N ARG A 153 -1.52 -18.00 -22.60
CA ARG A 153 -1.87 -16.72 -23.24
C ARG A 153 -0.87 -16.40 -24.35
N GLY A 154 -0.95 -17.21 -25.41
CA GLY A 154 -0.52 -16.83 -26.76
C GLY A 154 -1.59 -16.02 -27.47
#